data_AF-N1QSM1-F1
#
_entry.id   AF-N1QSM1-F1
#
_cell.length_a   1.000
_cell.length_b   1.000
_cell.length_c   1.000
_cell.angle_alpha   90.00
_cell.angle_beta   90.00
_cell.angle_gamma   90.00
#
_symmetry.space_group_name_H-M   'P 1'
#
loop_
_entity.id
_entity.type
_entity.pdbx_description
1 polymer ?
#
loop_
_entity_poly.entity_id
_entity_poly.type
_entity_poly.pdbx_seq_one_letter_code
_entity_poly.pdbx_strand_id
1 'polypeptide(L)'
;MDEKAIILPYRNTSLTSEEPMAEISSQKIQIAVLDMITEISSHKRSAIALESVLKKICGLVVGIAYSGLIGLREAAIRALTGLTCMDADLVWLLLADVYHSLNQRDMPLPPIQDLVDLCDLLPPPMSSKEYLFVQYGGEGVRYDIDPSSVHEVFKKMQDTVFK
;
A
#
# COMPACT_ATOMS: atom_id res chain seq x y z
N MET A 1 42.84 2.17 37.41
CA MET A 1 41.85 1.24 37.99
C MET A 1 40.69 1.21 37.02
N ASP A 2 40.54 0.09 36.33
CA ASP A 2 39.63 -0.12 35.20
C ASP A 2 38.28 -0.60 35.78
N GLU A 3 37.31 0.29 35.91
CA GLU A 3 35.95 -0.07 36.33
C GLU A 3 35.21 -0.73 35.15
N LYS A 4 35.50 -2.01 34.91
CA LYS A 4 34.67 -2.83 34.02
C LYS A 4 33.29 -2.99 34.65
N ALA A 5 32.35 -2.19 34.17
CA ALA A 5 30.93 -2.36 34.46
C ALA A 5 30.51 -3.81 34.19
N ILE A 6 29.98 -4.48 35.22
CA ILE A 6 29.45 -5.84 35.11
C ILE A 6 28.16 -5.76 34.28
N ILE A 7 28.27 -6.08 33.00
CA ILE A 7 27.11 -6.21 32.12
C ILE A 7 26.49 -7.58 32.39
N LEU A 8 25.29 -7.58 32.97
CA LEU A 8 24.53 -8.80 33.23
C LEU A 8 24.19 -9.50 31.90
N PRO A 9 24.21 -10.85 31.82
CA PRO A 9 24.06 -11.59 30.56
C PRO A 9 22.82 -11.25 29.73
N TYR A 10 21.74 -10.84 30.39
CA TYR A 10 20.46 -10.46 29.77
C TYR A 10 20.45 -9.03 29.20
N ARG A 11 21.48 -8.23 29.49
CA ARG A 11 21.63 -6.85 29.02
C ARG A 11 22.41 -6.74 27.70
N ASN A 12 22.88 -7.86 27.16
CA ASN A 12 23.36 -7.95 25.77
C ASN A 12 22.18 -8.05 24.80
N THR A 13 21.26 -7.09 24.85
CA THR A 13 20.42 -6.81 23.69
C THR A 13 21.27 -5.96 22.76
N SER A 14 22.15 -6.62 21.98
CA SER A 14 22.32 -6.18 20.61
C SER A 14 20.93 -5.98 20.04
N LEU A 15 20.62 -4.76 19.62
CA LEU A 15 19.39 -4.31 18.95
C LEU A 15 19.20 -4.99 17.56
N THR A 16 19.55 -6.26 17.44
CA THR A 16 19.58 -7.03 16.19
C THR A 16 19.27 -8.50 16.48
N SER A 17 18.11 -8.78 17.05
CA SER A 17 17.50 -10.12 17.03
C SER A 17 16.06 -9.98 17.50
N GLU A 18 15.25 -9.23 16.74
CA GLU A 18 13.80 -9.39 16.85
C GLU A 18 13.46 -10.84 16.48
N GLU A 19 12.73 -11.53 17.35
CA GLU A 19 12.46 -12.95 17.20
C GLU A 19 11.54 -13.19 15.98
N PRO A 20 11.90 -14.11 15.05
CA PRO A 20 11.14 -14.34 13.81
C PRO A 20 9.68 -14.80 14.05
N MET A 21 9.35 -15.30 15.25
CA MET A 21 7.98 -15.65 15.62
C MET A 21 7.07 -14.42 15.81
N ALA A 22 7.62 -13.29 16.28
CA ALA A 22 6.87 -12.05 16.47
C ALA A 22 6.52 -11.42 15.11
N GLU A 23 7.46 -11.44 14.17
CA GLU A 23 7.27 -10.94 12.80
C GLU A 23 6.20 -11.73 12.04
N ILE A 24 6.22 -13.07 12.08
CA ILE A 24 5.22 -13.91 11.39
C ILE A 24 3.83 -13.74 12.00
N SER A 25 3.73 -13.59 13.33
CA SER A 25 2.47 -13.30 14.00
C SER A 25 1.89 -11.95 13.53
N SER A 26 2.76 -10.93 13.44
CA SER A 26 2.37 -9.60 12.95
C SER A 26 1.88 -9.62 11.49
N GLN A 27 2.53 -10.39 10.62
CA GLN A 27 2.11 -10.54 9.21
C GLN A 27 0.75 -11.22 9.09
N LYS A 28 0.49 -12.28 9.85
CA LYS A 28 -0.82 -12.95 9.85
C LYS A 28 -1.94 -12.02 10.32
N ILE A 29 -1.67 -11.17 11.32
CA ILE A 29 -2.61 -10.15 11.76
C ILE A 29 -2.88 -9.14 10.64
N GLN A 30 -1.83 -8.66 9.96
CA GLN A 30 -1.99 -7.73 8.84
C GLN A 30 -2.79 -8.34 7.68
N ILE A 31 -2.55 -9.61 7.34
CA ILE A 31 -3.35 -10.34 6.33
C ILE A 31 -4.81 -10.41 6.75
N ALA A 32 -5.10 -10.81 8.00
CA ALA A 32 -6.47 -10.88 8.50
C ALA A 32 -7.17 -9.51 8.49
N VAL A 33 -6.44 -8.43 8.77
CA VAL A 33 -6.98 -7.07 8.69
C VAL A 33 -7.27 -6.66 7.24
N LEU A 34 -6.39 -6.97 6.28
CA LEU A 34 -6.62 -6.72 4.85
C LEU A 34 -7.82 -7.51 4.32
N ASP A 35 -7.97 -8.75 4.77
CA ASP A 35 -9.10 -9.60 4.39
C ASP A 35 -10.42 -9.05 4.97
N MET A 36 -10.41 -8.60 6.22
CA MET A 36 -11.55 -7.91 6.83
C MET A 36 -11.92 -6.63 6.07
N ILE A 37 -10.94 -5.82 5.63
CA ILE A 37 -11.19 -4.63 4.80
C ILE A 37 -11.88 -5.04 3.51
N THR A 38 -11.38 -6.10 2.85
CA THR A 38 -11.97 -6.65 1.62
C THR A 38 -13.44 -7.03 1.84
N GLU A 39 -13.76 -7.73 2.92
CA GLU A 39 -15.13 -8.14 3.24
C GLU A 39 -16.04 -6.94 3.51
N ILE A 40 -15.56 -5.95 4.25
CA ILE A 40 -16.35 -4.76 4.60
C ILE A 40 -16.62 -3.89 3.36
N SER A 41 -15.62 -3.70 2.51
CA SER A 41 -15.73 -2.82 1.33
C SER A 41 -16.53 -3.46 0.19
N SER A 42 -16.51 -4.79 0.07
CA SER A 42 -17.24 -5.52 -0.98
C SER A 42 -18.76 -5.54 -0.76
N HIS A 43 -19.23 -5.19 0.44
CA HIS A 43 -20.65 -5.16 0.77
C HIS A 43 -21.16 -3.72 0.82
N LYS A 44 -22.08 -3.36 -0.11
CA LYS A 44 -22.64 -2.00 -0.25
C LYS A 44 -23.19 -1.39 1.06
N ARG A 45 -23.71 -2.22 1.97
CA ARG A 45 -24.29 -1.77 3.24
C ARG A 45 -23.22 -1.40 4.28
N SER A 46 -22.11 -2.13 4.32
CA SER A 46 -21.01 -1.89 5.27
C SER A 46 -19.95 -0.95 4.72
N ALA A 47 -19.84 -0.84 3.39
CA ALA A 47 -18.96 0.11 2.71
C ALA A 47 -19.18 1.55 3.17
N ILE A 48 -20.43 1.95 3.42
CA ILE A 48 -20.77 3.31 3.89
C ILE A 48 -20.05 3.64 5.22
N ALA A 49 -19.78 2.65 6.08
CA ALA A 49 -19.03 2.87 7.31
C ALA A 49 -17.56 3.23 7.07
N LEU A 50 -16.99 2.80 5.93
CA LEU A 50 -15.61 3.09 5.53
C LEU A 50 -15.48 4.41 4.75
N GLU A 51 -16.57 5.04 4.32
CA GLU A 51 -16.54 6.20 3.42
C GLU A 51 -15.67 7.34 3.97
N SER A 52 -15.80 7.65 5.27
CA SER A 52 -15.01 8.72 5.92
C SER A 52 -13.51 8.45 6.02
N VAL A 53 -13.10 7.17 5.95
CA VAL A 53 -11.70 6.73 6.08
C VAL A 53 -11.16 6.11 4.80
N LEU A 54 -11.96 6.07 3.73
CA LEU A 54 -11.66 5.38 2.48
C LEU A 54 -10.32 5.83 1.90
N LYS A 55 -10.12 7.14 1.77
CA LYS A 55 -8.88 7.73 1.24
C LYS A 55 -7.65 7.22 1.99
N LYS A 56 -7.73 7.20 3.32
CA LYS A 56 -6.62 6.77 4.18
C LYS A 56 -6.33 5.29 4.05
N ILE A 57 -7.39 4.46 4.01
CA ILE A 57 -7.26 3.02 3.83
C ILE A 57 -6.70 2.71 2.45
N CYS A 58 -7.21 3.32 1.39
CA CYS A 58 -6.69 3.15 0.02
C CYS A 58 -5.20 3.51 -0.05
N GLY A 59 -4.78 4.66 0.51
CA GLY A 59 -3.38 5.04 0.54
C GLY A 59 -2.49 4.02 1.27
N LEU A 60 -2.95 3.50 2.41
CA LEU A 60 -2.21 2.50 3.19
C LEU A 60 -2.12 1.16 2.46
N VAL A 61 -3.22 0.67 1.88
CA VAL A 61 -3.25 -0.61 1.16
C VAL A 61 -2.41 -0.54 -0.13
N VAL A 62 -2.45 0.58 -0.87
CA VAL A 62 -1.58 0.81 -2.03
C VAL A 62 -0.11 0.80 -1.62
N GLY A 63 0.23 1.46 -0.50
CA GLY A 63 1.58 1.44 0.04
C GLY A 63 2.07 0.03 0.38
N ILE A 64 1.22 -0.80 1.00
CA ILE A 64 1.53 -2.22 1.27
C ILE A 64 1.69 -3.00 -0.04
N ALA A 65 0.81 -2.80 -1.01
CA ALA A 65 0.86 -3.54 -2.28
C ALA A 65 2.16 -3.25 -3.05
N TYR A 66 2.59 -1.99 -3.08
CA TYR A 66 3.83 -1.53 -3.72
C TYR A 66 5.08 -1.73 -2.89
N SER A 67 4.95 -2.17 -1.64
CA SER A 67 6.09 -2.56 -0.84
C SER A 67 6.70 -3.88 -1.33
N GLY A 68 7.99 -4.07 -1.04
CA GLY A 68 8.69 -5.34 -1.26
C GLY A 68 8.20 -6.51 -0.39
N LEU A 69 7.13 -6.35 0.39
CA LEU A 69 6.59 -7.37 1.30
C LEU A 69 5.73 -8.38 0.54
N ILE A 70 6.37 -9.34 -0.11
CA ILE A 70 5.72 -10.40 -0.92
C ILE A 70 4.61 -11.13 -0.14
N GLY A 71 4.81 -11.37 1.16
CA GLY A 71 3.84 -12.08 2.01
C GLY A 71 2.50 -11.36 2.22
N LEU A 72 2.45 -10.04 2.04
CA LEU A 72 1.24 -9.23 2.24
C LEU A 72 0.58 -8.82 0.92
N ARG A 73 1.32 -8.91 -0.20
CA ARG A 73 0.90 -8.40 -1.51
C ARG A 73 -0.43 -8.96 -1.98
N GLU A 74 -0.61 -10.27 -1.91
CA GLU A 74 -1.85 -10.91 -2.38
C GLU A 74 -3.07 -10.53 -1.54
N ALA A 75 -2.89 -10.34 -0.22
CA ALA A 75 -3.95 -9.82 0.64
C ALA A 75 -4.24 -8.35 0.33
N ALA A 76 -3.21 -7.55 0.06
CA ALA A 76 -3.36 -6.15 -0.33
C ALA A 76 -4.08 -5.99 -1.67
N ILE A 77 -3.76 -6.82 -2.67
CA ILE A 77 -4.46 -6.82 -3.97
C ILE A 77 -5.93 -7.17 -3.77
N ARG A 78 -6.26 -8.20 -2.98
CA ARG A 78 -7.65 -8.54 -2.65
C ARG A 78 -8.38 -7.37 -1.98
N ALA A 79 -7.72 -6.69 -1.05
CA ALA A 79 -8.27 -5.50 -0.40
C ALA A 79 -8.49 -4.35 -1.38
N LEU A 80 -7.55 -4.08 -2.30
CA LEU A 80 -7.73 -3.08 -3.36
C LEU A 80 -8.92 -3.42 -4.26
N THR A 81 -9.05 -4.68 -4.68
CA THR A 81 -10.23 -5.14 -5.44
C THR A 81 -11.52 -4.87 -4.68
N GLY A 82 -11.56 -5.16 -3.37
CA GLY A 82 -12.72 -4.84 -2.54
C GLY A 82 -13.00 -3.33 -2.45
N LEU A 83 -11.97 -2.49 -2.37
CA LEU A 83 -12.10 -1.03 -2.26
C LEU A 83 -12.59 -0.40 -3.56
N THR A 84 -12.28 -1.01 -4.71
CA THR A 84 -12.78 -0.53 -6.02
C THR A 84 -14.30 -0.62 -6.14
N CYS A 85 -14.97 -1.45 -5.34
CA CYS A 85 -16.44 -1.47 -5.26
C CYS A 85 -17.03 -0.18 -4.66
N MET A 86 -16.22 0.60 -3.94
CA MET A 86 -16.61 1.89 -3.37
C MET A 86 -16.25 3.04 -4.29
N ASP A 87 -14.98 3.12 -4.69
CA ASP A 87 -14.44 4.19 -5.53
C ASP A 87 -13.27 3.63 -6.36
N ALA A 88 -13.58 3.22 -7.60
CA ALA A 88 -12.60 2.66 -8.52
C ALA A 88 -11.61 3.71 -9.02
N ASP A 89 -12.06 4.96 -9.20
CA ASP A 89 -11.26 6.06 -9.74
C ASP A 89 -10.17 6.48 -8.74
N LEU A 90 -10.53 6.57 -7.46
CA LEU A 90 -9.57 6.86 -6.40
C LEU A 90 -8.48 5.78 -6.32
N VAL A 91 -8.86 4.50 -6.35
CA VAL A 91 -7.88 3.40 -6.30
C VAL A 91 -6.97 3.41 -7.52
N TRP A 92 -7.54 3.62 -8.71
CA TRP A 92 -6.76 3.73 -9.94
C TRP A 92 -5.79 4.91 -9.89
N LEU A 93 -6.25 6.09 -9.47
CA LEU A 93 -5.44 7.31 -9.39
C LEU A 93 -4.21 7.12 -8.48
N LEU A 94 -4.40 6.45 -7.33
CA LEU A 94 -3.31 6.18 -6.38
C LEU A 94 -2.26 5.22 -6.93
N LEU A 95 -2.70 4.20 -7.68
CA LEU A 95 -1.79 3.26 -8.35
C LEU A 95 -1.07 3.95 -9.51
N ALA A 96 -1.81 4.73 -10.30
CA ALA A 96 -1.34 5.40 -11.49
C ALA A 96 -0.28 6.48 -11.19
N ASP A 97 -0.44 7.24 -10.10
CA ASP A 97 0.54 8.25 -9.67
C ASP A 97 1.95 7.67 -9.46
N VAL A 98 2.04 6.52 -8.77
CA VAL A 98 3.34 5.85 -8.53
C VAL A 98 3.87 5.19 -9.79
N TYR A 99 2.99 4.52 -10.55
CA TYR A 99 3.39 3.85 -11.79
C TYR A 99 3.89 4.85 -12.84
N HIS A 100 3.23 6.00 -12.98
CA HIS A 100 3.60 7.07 -13.90
C HIS A 100 4.98 7.66 -13.58
N SER A 101 5.26 7.90 -12.29
CA SER A 101 6.58 8.36 -11.82
C SER A 101 7.72 7.44 -12.25
N LEU A 102 7.48 6.12 -12.17
CA LEU A 102 8.49 5.11 -12.47
C LEU A 102 8.60 4.78 -13.96
N ASN A 103 7.49 4.86 -14.71
CA ASN A 103 7.36 4.19 -16.00
C ASN A 103 6.78 5.09 -17.12
N GLN A 104 7.22 6.37 -17.16
CA GLN A 104 6.83 7.51 -18.04
C GLN A 104 6.42 7.26 -19.51
N ARG A 105 6.50 6.05 -20.06
CA ARG A 105 6.26 5.73 -21.48
C ARG A 105 5.08 4.81 -21.77
N ASP A 106 4.58 4.02 -20.82
CA ASP A 106 3.53 3.03 -21.09
C ASP A 106 2.41 3.10 -20.04
N MET A 107 1.63 4.18 -20.09
CA MET A 107 0.50 4.42 -19.21
C MET A 107 -0.78 3.78 -19.79
N PRO A 108 -1.39 2.82 -19.10
CA PRO A 108 -2.70 2.32 -19.49
C PRO A 108 -3.82 3.32 -19.17
N LEU A 109 -4.89 3.27 -19.98
CA LEU A 109 -6.02 4.20 -19.90
C LEU A 109 -6.77 4.08 -18.56
N PRO A 110 -7.33 5.20 -18.05
CA PRO A 110 -8.19 5.19 -16.88
C PRO A 110 -9.46 4.34 -17.09
N PRO A 111 -10.10 3.84 -16.01
CA PRO A 111 -11.31 3.04 -16.08
C PRO A 111 -12.49 3.83 -16.67
N ILE A 112 -12.46 5.15 -16.50
CA ILE A 112 -13.39 6.09 -17.12
C ILE A 112 -12.67 6.85 -18.22
N GLN A 113 -13.17 6.75 -19.46
CA GLN A 113 -12.57 7.39 -20.65
C GLN A 113 -12.66 8.94 -20.62
N ASP A 114 -13.44 9.51 -19.71
CA ASP A 114 -13.56 10.97 -19.49
C ASP A 114 -12.50 11.54 -18.52
N LEU A 115 -11.63 10.71 -17.94
CA LEU A 115 -10.49 11.24 -17.19
C LEU A 115 -9.49 11.82 -18.19
N VAL A 116 -9.25 13.14 -18.07
CA VAL A 116 -8.16 13.84 -18.77
C VAL A 116 -6.85 13.07 -18.56
N ASP A 117 -6.02 12.98 -19.60
CA ASP A 117 -4.71 12.30 -19.56
C ASP A 117 -4.00 12.63 -18.24
N LEU A 118 -3.55 11.61 -17.49
CA LEU A 118 -3.03 11.79 -16.13
C LEU A 118 -1.86 12.80 -16.06
N CYS A 119 -1.10 12.94 -17.15
CA CYS A 119 -0.05 13.94 -17.33
C CYS A 119 -0.57 15.38 -17.21
N ASP A 120 -1.82 15.63 -17.57
CA ASP A 120 -2.50 16.93 -17.43
C ASP A 120 -3.20 17.07 -16.06
N LEU A 121 -3.48 15.95 -15.38
CA LEU A 121 -4.21 15.93 -14.10
C LEU A 121 -3.27 16.03 -12.88
N LEU A 122 -2.10 15.41 -12.95
CA LEU A 122 -1.14 15.37 -11.84
C LEU A 122 0.25 15.79 -12.33
N PRO A 123 0.89 16.80 -11.70
CA PRO A 123 2.29 17.06 -11.96
C PRO A 123 3.11 15.83 -11.58
N PRO A 124 4.18 15.48 -12.32
CA PRO A 124 5.04 14.37 -11.97
C PRO A 124 5.53 14.55 -10.52
N PRO A 125 5.35 13.57 -9.62
CA PRO A 125 5.80 13.69 -8.25
C PRO A 125 7.33 13.84 -8.23
N MET A 126 7.82 14.91 -7.60
CA MET A 126 9.24 15.27 -7.61
C MET A 126 10.02 14.51 -6.52
N SER A 127 9.32 13.78 -5.65
CA SER A 127 9.89 12.99 -4.56
C SER A 127 8.96 11.85 -4.14
N SER A 128 9.52 10.77 -3.58
CA SER A 128 8.76 9.66 -3.02
C SER A 128 7.86 10.02 -1.83
N LYS A 129 8.02 11.22 -1.26
CA LYS A 129 7.15 11.78 -0.23
C LYS A 129 5.90 12.47 -0.77
N GLU A 130 5.87 12.75 -2.07
CA GLU A 130 4.78 13.49 -2.71
C GLU A 130 3.74 12.56 -3.35
N TYR A 131 4.00 11.24 -3.36
CA TYR A 131 3.04 10.27 -3.87
C TYR A 131 1.68 10.41 -3.17
N LEU A 132 0.60 10.37 -3.94
CA LEU A 132 -0.76 10.54 -3.44
C LEU A 132 -1.09 9.52 -2.35
N PHE A 133 -0.61 8.28 -2.46
CA PHE A 133 -0.86 7.26 -1.43
C PHE A 133 -0.23 7.61 -0.07
N VAL A 134 0.91 8.33 -0.06
CA VAL A 134 1.56 8.82 1.16
C VAL A 134 0.76 10.00 1.73
N GLN A 135 0.29 10.90 0.87
CA GLN A 135 -0.53 12.04 1.29
C GLN A 135 -1.86 11.59 1.92
N TYR A 136 -2.53 10.61 1.31
CA TYR A 136 -3.79 10.09 1.83
C TYR A 136 -3.59 9.14 3.01
N GLY A 137 -2.53 8.32 3.01
CA GLY A 137 -2.20 7.39 4.09
C GLY A 137 -1.77 8.09 5.39
N GLY A 138 -1.20 9.29 5.28
CA GLY A 138 -0.72 10.10 6.39
C GLY A 138 0.73 9.78 6.79
N GLU A 139 1.26 10.53 7.78
CA GLU A 139 2.69 10.57 8.10
C GLU A 139 3.33 9.23 8.51
N GLY A 140 2.51 8.25 8.94
CA GLY A 140 2.93 6.90 9.29
C GLY A 140 3.10 5.93 8.10
N VAL A 141 2.67 6.32 6.89
CA VAL A 141 2.76 5.51 5.67
C VAL A 141 4.08 5.83 4.97
N ARG A 142 5.16 5.14 5.39
CA ARG A 142 6.47 5.19 4.74
C ARG A 142 6.86 3.78 4.33
N TYR A 143 6.32 3.32 3.21
CA TYR A 143 6.73 2.06 2.60
C TYR A 143 7.90 2.31 1.66
N ASP A 144 8.89 1.44 1.69
CA ASP A 144 9.91 1.39 0.67
C ASP A 144 9.30 0.76 -0.58
N ILE A 145 9.21 1.55 -1.65
CA ILE A 145 8.51 1.17 -2.87
C ILE A 145 9.45 0.33 -3.71
N ASP A 146 9.03 -0.89 -4.03
CA ASP A 146 9.76 -1.76 -4.95
C ASP A 146 9.21 -1.59 -6.37
N PRO A 147 10.01 -1.10 -7.34
CA PRO A 147 9.56 -0.89 -8.72
C PRO A 147 9.02 -2.15 -9.39
N SER A 148 9.54 -3.33 -9.05
CA SER A 148 9.07 -4.60 -9.60
C SER A 148 7.64 -4.91 -9.13
N SER A 149 7.39 -4.68 -7.83
CA SER A 149 6.07 -4.81 -7.21
C SER A 149 5.06 -3.82 -7.79
N VAL A 150 5.49 -2.60 -8.11
CA VAL A 150 4.61 -1.59 -8.73
C VAL A 150 4.08 -2.08 -10.08
N HIS A 151 4.97 -2.59 -10.96
CA HIS A 151 4.56 -3.09 -12.26
C HIS A 151 3.63 -4.31 -12.14
N GLU A 152 3.95 -5.27 -11.28
CA GLU A 152 3.17 -6.48 -11.09
C GLU A 152 1.75 -6.20 -10.55
N VAL A 153 1.65 -5.39 -9.49
CA VAL A 153 0.37 -5.02 -8.86
C VAL A 153 -0.46 -4.19 -9.82
N PHE A 154 0.12 -3.20 -10.49
CA PHE A 154 -0.60 -2.35 -11.42
C PHE A 154 -1.20 -3.18 -12.55
N LYS A 155 -0.39 -4.05 -13.18
CA LYS A 155 -0.85 -4.93 -14.26
C LYS A 155 -1.95 -5.89 -13.80
N LYS A 156 -1.79 -6.50 -12.63
CA LYS A 156 -2.79 -7.42 -12.08
C LYS A 156 -4.11 -6.72 -11.75
N MET A 157 -4.06 -5.50 -11.22
CA MET A 157 -5.26 -4.68 -10.98
C MET A 157 -5.93 -4.28 -12.29
N GLN A 158 -5.16 -3.91 -13.31
CA GLN A 158 -5.69 -3.59 -14.63
C GLN A 158 -6.44 -4.77 -15.25
N ASP A 159 -5.85 -5.97 -15.23
CA ASP A 159 -6.47 -7.17 -15.81
C ASP A 159 -7.73 -7.64 -15.04
N THR A 160 -7.79 -7.35 -13.74
CA THR A 160 -8.83 -7.88 -12.84
C THR A 160 -10.00 -6.90 -12.64
N VAL A 161 -9.72 -5.59 -12.58
CA VAL A 161 -10.68 -4.57 -12.15
C VAL A 161 -10.96 -3.54 -13.24
N PHE A 162 -9.93 -3.07 -13.95
CA PHE A 162 -10.02 -1.90 -14.84
C PHE A 162 -10.14 -2.27 -16.32
N LYS A 163 -10.85 -3.36 -16.63
CA LYS A 163 -11.08 -3.82 -18.01
C LYS A 163 -12.00 -2.91 -18.81
#